data_AF-F2TLH0-F1
#
_entry.id   AF-F2TLH0-F1
#
_cell.length_a   1.000
_cell.length_b   1.000
_cell.length_c   1.000
_cell.angle_alpha   90.00
_cell.angle_beta   90.00
_cell.angle_gamma   90.00
#
_symmetry.space_group_name_H-M   'P 1'
#
loop_
_entity.id
_entity.type
_entity.pdbx_description
1 polymer ?
#
loop_
_entity_poly.entity_id
_entity_poly.type
_entity_poly.pdbx_seq_one_letter_code
_entity_poly.pdbx_strand_id
1 'polypeptide(L)'
;MGRNRSGKIISGRRHSRPLNSRPNADEADSFPFRFLHAEPTTTSLSILSIMALHRHQSSLEKVLDFSQPFSLTPQQCQAATTLFRYLIQHYGLEQTIQPGYKPAALIQATFEHVTSKDAFLLFFFSHIYENLCSGVANSIDSDITVALSFFNGFSSWDQNQKQNTDGAIESFAEYIVENFLLPLRASSVKTPQPTPRSLSSIQASTPTGTTQRVSILRQSCLVRDHHRCVVSQKFDKSEAGKRWKQDGEDCKDDDGNPLKNESSDRFQYLEVAHILPHCLTTVSSQDTDLSDSKKNVLRILNMFDSGVIHLIDGPKIDSPLNALTLTHDHHQSFSEFQIYFEPTSKPYEYRIDSMEQSPFLHDPLFPVTRTLTLSPNHTIDPPSARLLGVHRAIAKIMKLSGAGEYIDTILQDLEEVDDVRADGSTNLGHMMSLQLGGWVNPLPVF
;
A
#
# COMPACT_ATOMS: atom_id res chain seq x y z
N MET A 1 -43.37 -33.96 -51.11
CA MET A 1 -42.04 -34.32 -51.68
C MET A 1 -41.22 -34.97 -50.56
N GLY A 2 -40.33 -35.96 -50.73
CA GLY A 2 -39.50 -36.35 -51.88
C GLY A 2 -38.04 -35.94 -51.58
N ARG A 3 -37.01 -36.81 -51.56
CA ARG A 3 -36.84 -38.16 -52.16
C ARG A 3 -36.29 -39.21 -51.17
N ASN A 4 -36.23 -40.45 -51.63
CA ASN A 4 -35.67 -41.66 -50.97
C ASN A 4 -34.87 -42.46 -52.03
N ARG A 5 -34.26 -43.61 -51.67
CA ARG A 5 -33.36 -44.54 -52.42
C ARG A 5 -31.87 -44.14 -52.37
N SER A 6 -30.88 -45.06 -52.31
CA SER A 6 -30.85 -46.55 -52.36
C SER A 6 -29.97 -47.07 -51.19
N GLY A 7 -30.08 -48.29 -50.61
CA GLY A 7 -30.02 -49.67 -51.18
C GLY A 7 -28.61 -50.28 -50.92
N LYS A 8 -28.36 -51.60 -50.74
CA LYS A 8 -29.19 -52.83 -50.74
C LYS A 8 -28.36 -54.02 -50.16
N ILE A 9 -28.94 -54.85 -49.26
CA ILE A 9 -28.73 -56.29 -48.86
C ILE A 9 -27.54 -57.08 -49.56
N ILE A 10 -26.78 -58.08 -49.01
CA ILE A 10 -27.09 -59.34 -48.25
C ILE A 10 -25.83 -59.97 -47.56
N SER A 11 -26.03 -60.90 -46.59
CA SER A 11 -25.12 -61.99 -46.09
C SER A 11 -24.15 -61.62 -44.94
N GLY A 12 -23.78 -62.48 -43.96
CA GLY A 12 -24.02 -63.93 -43.74
C GLY A 12 -24.16 -64.32 -42.24
N ARG A 13 -24.01 -65.63 -41.85
CA ARG A 13 -24.55 -66.17 -40.58
C ARG A 13 -23.66 -67.24 -39.88
N ARG A 14 -23.68 -67.29 -38.53
CA ARG A 14 -23.14 -68.36 -37.60
C ARG A 14 -21.60 -68.48 -37.54
N HIS A 15 -20.92 -69.04 -36.51
CA HIS A 15 -21.19 -69.77 -35.23
C HIS A 15 -19.99 -69.45 -34.25
N SER A 16 -19.81 -69.81 -32.96
CA SER A 16 -20.53 -70.62 -31.94
C SER A 16 -20.15 -70.21 -30.47
N ARG A 17 -19.94 -71.16 -29.53
CA ARG A 17 -19.39 -71.09 -28.12
C ARG A 17 -18.49 -72.32 -27.86
N PRO A 18 -17.54 -72.38 -26.87
CA PRO A 18 -17.80 -72.66 -25.42
C PRO A 18 -16.74 -72.05 -24.43
N LEU A 19 -16.53 -72.54 -23.18
CA LEU A 19 -17.34 -72.42 -21.93
C LEU A 19 -16.48 -72.88 -20.69
N ASN A 20 -16.89 -72.56 -19.45
CA ASN A 20 -16.31 -72.92 -18.11
C ASN A 20 -15.03 -72.17 -17.67
N SER A 21 -14.66 -72.06 -16.38
CA SER A 21 -15.08 -72.78 -15.12
C SER A 21 -15.12 -71.90 -13.84
N ARG A 22 -15.84 -72.35 -12.78
CA ARG A 22 -15.76 -71.90 -11.35
C ARG A 22 -14.96 -72.93 -10.50
N PRO A 23 -14.53 -72.69 -9.23
CA PRO A 23 -15.35 -72.58 -7.98
C PRO A 23 -15.13 -71.23 -7.23
N ASN A 24 -15.86 -70.76 -6.20
CA ASN A 24 -16.32 -71.31 -4.89
C ASN A 24 -15.18 -71.58 -3.88
N ALA A 25 -15.31 -71.36 -2.56
CA ALA A 25 -16.32 -70.63 -1.74
C ALA A 25 -15.88 -70.62 -0.24
N ASP A 26 -16.51 -69.91 0.72
CA ASP A 26 -17.60 -68.90 0.63
C ASP A 26 -17.09 -67.47 0.99
N GLU A 27 -17.08 -66.90 2.21
CA GLU A 27 -17.51 -67.32 3.56
C GLU A 27 -18.36 -66.21 4.26
N ALA A 28 -18.32 -66.07 5.59
CA ALA A 28 -19.34 -65.44 6.47
C ALA A 28 -18.85 -64.13 7.16
N ASP A 29 -19.70 -63.23 7.72
CA ASP A 29 -21.06 -63.46 8.25
C ASP A 29 -22.05 -62.26 8.19
N SER A 30 -23.26 -62.50 8.68
CA SER A 30 -24.56 -61.81 8.53
C SER A 30 -24.81 -60.35 9.02
N PHE A 31 -25.52 -59.57 8.19
CA PHE A 31 -26.65 -58.66 8.54
C PHE A 31 -26.41 -57.50 9.58
N PRO A 32 -27.41 -56.65 9.95
CA PRO A 32 -27.78 -55.49 9.13
C PRO A 32 -27.84 -54.13 9.87
N PHE A 33 -28.18 -53.07 9.11
CA PHE A 33 -28.43 -51.68 9.53
C PHE A 33 -28.87 -51.44 11.00
N ARG A 34 -28.08 -50.65 11.72
CA ARG A 34 -28.53 -49.72 12.76
C ARG A 34 -27.98 -48.33 12.49
N PHE A 35 -28.75 -47.29 12.81
CA PHE A 35 -28.29 -45.90 12.73
C PHE A 35 -27.19 -45.64 13.77
N LEU A 36 -26.11 -45.01 13.32
CA LEU A 36 -25.22 -44.20 14.15
C LEU A 36 -24.96 -42.88 13.42
N HIS A 37 -25.01 -41.77 14.14
CA HIS A 37 -24.60 -40.48 13.63
C HIS A 37 -23.07 -40.47 13.45
N ALA A 38 -22.62 -40.00 12.29
CA ALA A 38 -21.25 -39.51 12.11
C ALA A 38 -21.35 -38.01 11.85
N GLU A 39 -20.93 -37.18 12.81
CA GLU A 39 -20.89 -35.73 12.63
C GLU A 39 -19.78 -35.36 11.64
N PRO A 40 -20.02 -34.41 10.71
CA PRO A 40 -18.95 -33.85 9.89
C PRO A 40 -18.03 -33.03 10.79
N THR A 41 -16.75 -33.43 10.89
CA THR A 41 -15.79 -32.78 11.79
C THR A 41 -15.66 -31.29 11.50
N THR A 42 -15.60 -30.49 12.58
CA THR A 42 -15.70 -29.03 12.57
C THR A 42 -14.69 -28.33 11.65
N THR A 43 -13.56 -29.00 11.38
CA THR A 43 -12.50 -28.57 10.46
C THR A 43 -12.95 -28.43 9.00
N SER A 44 -13.90 -29.24 8.53
CA SER A 44 -14.35 -29.20 7.13
C SER A 44 -15.29 -28.01 6.88
N LEU A 45 -16.22 -27.78 7.81
CA LEU A 45 -17.14 -26.63 7.77
C LEU A 45 -16.41 -25.30 7.98
N SER A 46 -15.38 -25.26 8.82
CA SER A 46 -14.58 -24.04 9.01
C SER A 46 -13.78 -23.67 7.74
N ILE A 47 -13.14 -24.63 7.06
CA ILE A 47 -12.43 -24.36 5.80
C ILE A 47 -13.39 -23.83 4.71
N LEU A 48 -14.56 -24.44 4.54
CA LEU A 48 -15.58 -23.94 3.59
C LEU A 48 -16.11 -22.55 3.96
N SER A 49 -16.28 -22.25 5.25
CA SER A 49 -16.72 -20.93 5.72
C SER A 49 -15.63 -19.85 5.57
N ILE A 50 -14.35 -20.21 5.78
CA ILE A 50 -13.19 -19.34 5.50
C ILE A 50 -13.15 -18.96 4.02
N MET A 51 -13.31 -19.93 3.11
CA MET A 51 -13.38 -19.66 1.66
C MET A 51 -14.58 -18.81 1.25
N ALA A 52 -15.72 -18.91 1.97
CA ALA A 52 -16.88 -18.06 1.74
C ALA A 52 -16.63 -16.60 2.18
N LEU A 53 -16.01 -16.39 3.34
CA LEU A 53 -15.67 -15.05 3.86
C LEU A 53 -14.58 -14.35 3.04
N HIS A 54 -13.69 -15.08 2.38
CA HIS A 54 -12.68 -14.52 1.47
C HIS A 54 -13.26 -13.93 0.17
N ARG A 55 -14.55 -14.14 -0.13
CA ARG A 55 -15.16 -13.79 -1.42
C ARG A 55 -15.68 -12.35 -1.54
N HIS A 56 -15.54 -11.54 -0.48
CA HIS A 56 -16.19 -10.22 -0.35
C HIS A 56 -15.24 -9.00 -0.25
N GLN A 57 -13.99 -9.10 -0.70
CA GLN A 57 -13.24 -7.93 -1.19
C GLN A 57 -13.20 -7.99 -2.73
N SER A 58 -13.70 -6.93 -3.37
CA SER A 58 -13.49 -6.68 -4.80
C SER A 58 -12.03 -6.34 -5.05
N SER A 59 -11.39 -7.03 -6.01
CA SER A 59 -10.08 -6.63 -6.50
C SER A 59 -10.15 -5.25 -7.17
N LEU A 60 -9.16 -4.41 -6.90
CA LEU A 60 -9.03 -3.06 -7.48
C LEU A 60 -8.93 -3.08 -9.02
N GLU A 61 -8.49 -4.20 -9.61
CA GLU A 61 -8.46 -4.44 -11.07
C GLU A 61 -9.84 -4.35 -11.75
N LYS A 62 -10.93 -4.42 -10.99
CA LYS A 62 -12.29 -4.22 -11.52
C LYS A 62 -12.67 -2.76 -11.75
N VAL A 63 -11.88 -1.82 -11.23
CA VAL A 63 -12.19 -0.37 -11.23
C VAL A 63 -11.18 0.43 -12.05
N LEU A 64 -9.95 -0.07 -12.19
CA LEU A 64 -8.88 0.53 -12.98
C LEU A 64 -8.03 -0.57 -13.62
N ASP A 65 -7.68 -0.39 -14.90
CA ASP A 65 -6.71 -1.25 -15.59
C ASP A 65 -5.29 -0.82 -15.23
N PHE A 66 -4.50 -1.77 -14.72
CA PHE A 66 -3.08 -1.59 -14.36
C PHE A 66 -2.15 -2.51 -15.19
N SER A 67 -2.68 -3.19 -16.22
CA SER A 67 -2.02 -4.31 -16.89
C SER A 67 -0.82 -3.94 -17.77
N GLN A 68 -0.69 -2.67 -18.18
CA GLN A 68 0.49 -2.15 -18.89
C GLN A 68 0.89 -0.75 -18.39
N PRO A 69 2.20 -0.44 -18.31
CA PRO A 69 2.67 0.92 -18.08
C PRO A 69 2.36 1.80 -19.30
N PHE A 70 1.62 2.90 -19.10
CA PHE A 70 1.44 3.93 -20.13
C PHE A 70 2.81 4.46 -20.59
N SER A 71 2.97 4.62 -21.91
CA SER A 71 4.21 5.08 -22.55
C SER A 71 3.88 6.02 -23.71
N LEU A 72 4.63 7.12 -23.83
CA LEU A 72 4.50 8.10 -24.90
C LEU A 72 5.35 7.70 -26.12
N THR A 73 5.07 8.31 -27.29
CA THR A 73 6.06 8.26 -28.37
C THR A 73 7.32 9.02 -27.94
N PRO A 74 8.53 8.65 -28.41
CA PRO A 74 9.77 9.34 -28.01
C PRO A 74 9.74 10.84 -28.28
N GLN A 75 9.05 11.28 -29.34
CA GLN A 75 8.87 12.69 -29.66
C GLN A 75 7.96 13.42 -28.66
N GLN A 76 6.82 12.81 -28.26
CA GLN A 76 5.95 13.36 -27.22
C GLN A 76 6.68 13.40 -25.87
N CYS A 77 7.36 12.33 -25.48
CA CYS A 77 8.16 12.25 -24.24
C CYS A 77 9.21 13.37 -24.18
N GLN A 78 9.97 13.58 -25.27
CA GLN A 78 10.98 14.64 -25.36
C GLN A 78 10.36 16.05 -25.31
N ALA A 79 9.25 16.28 -26.03
CA ALA A 79 8.56 17.57 -26.03
C ALA A 79 7.98 17.88 -24.64
N ALA A 80 7.24 16.93 -24.06
CA ALA A 80 6.66 17.03 -22.72
C ALA A 80 7.73 17.27 -21.65
N THR A 81 8.84 16.51 -21.66
CA THR A 81 9.93 16.68 -20.69
C THR A 81 10.62 18.05 -20.82
N THR A 82 10.81 18.54 -22.06
CA THR A 82 11.41 19.87 -22.31
C THR A 82 10.50 20.98 -21.80
N LEU A 83 9.21 20.91 -22.14
CA LEU A 83 8.21 21.89 -21.75
C LEU A 83 7.95 21.88 -20.23
N PHE A 84 7.87 20.70 -19.61
CA PHE A 84 7.70 20.53 -18.17
C PHE A 84 8.81 21.28 -17.41
N ARG A 85 10.08 21.05 -17.78
CA ARG A 85 11.22 21.76 -17.18
C ARG A 85 11.13 23.28 -17.39
N TYR A 86 10.66 23.73 -18.55
CA TYR A 86 10.52 25.16 -18.85
C TYR A 86 9.42 25.82 -18.00
N LEU A 87 8.28 25.16 -17.79
CA LEU A 87 7.20 25.63 -16.91
C LEU A 87 7.64 25.67 -15.44
N ILE A 88 8.27 24.59 -14.95
CA ILE A 88 8.79 24.52 -13.57
C ILE A 88 9.93 25.52 -13.33
N GLN A 89 10.77 25.79 -14.33
CA GLN A 89 11.79 26.83 -14.27
C GLN A 89 11.21 28.26 -14.34
N HIS A 90 10.09 28.46 -15.05
CA HIS A 90 9.39 29.75 -15.11
C HIS A 90 8.80 30.14 -13.75
N TYR A 91 8.08 29.20 -13.12
CA TYR A 91 7.52 29.36 -11.78
C TYR A 91 8.63 29.51 -10.71
N GLY A 92 9.64 28.63 -10.77
CA GLY A 92 10.81 28.67 -9.88
C GLY A 92 10.68 27.74 -8.67
N LEU A 93 11.67 26.85 -8.51
CA LEU A 93 11.68 25.80 -7.47
C LEU A 93 11.65 26.32 -6.02
N GLU A 94 12.08 27.57 -5.80
CA GLU A 94 12.17 28.19 -4.47
C GLU A 94 10.95 29.05 -4.10
N GLN A 95 9.94 29.18 -4.98
CA GLN A 95 8.70 29.89 -4.66
C GLN A 95 7.85 29.09 -3.67
N THR A 96 7.31 29.79 -2.65
CA THR A 96 6.54 29.22 -1.54
C THR A 96 5.16 29.87 -1.44
N ILE A 97 4.09 29.06 -1.36
CA ILE A 97 2.75 29.55 -0.98
C ILE A 97 2.63 29.67 0.54
N GLN A 98 3.09 28.63 1.25
CA GLN A 98 3.04 28.51 2.71
C GLN A 98 4.47 28.44 3.28
N PRO A 99 4.68 28.80 4.57
CA PRO A 99 6.01 28.78 5.19
C PRO A 99 6.73 27.43 5.02
N GLY A 100 7.82 27.43 4.25
CA GLY A 100 8.66 26.25 3.99
C GLY A 100 8.21 25.35 2.83
N TYR A 101 6.95 25.42 2.39
CA TYR A 101 6.40 24.54 1.35
C TYR A 101 6.49 25.14 -0.05
N LYS A 102 7.00 24.33 -1.00
CA LYS A 102 7.40 24.71 -2.36
C LYS A 102 6.68 23.84 -3.42
N PRO A 103 5.61 24.35 -4.07
CA PRO A 103 4.82 23.60 -5.06
C PRO A 103 5.67 23.04 -6.22
N ALA A 104 6.51 23.87 -6.83
CA ALA A 104 7.35 23.44 -7.94
C ALA A 104 8.42 22.41 -7.51
N ALA A 105 8.93 22.47 -6.27
CA ALA A 105 9.81 21.44 -5.74
C ALA A 105 9.07 20.12 -5.48
N LEU A 106 7.81 20.15 -5.02
CA LEU A 106 6.96 18.97 -4.90
C LEU A 106 6.80 18.28 -6.26
N ILE A 107 6.43 19.04 -7.27
CA ILE A 107 6.16 18.56 -8.63
C ILE A 107 7.45 18.02 -9.27
N GLN A 108 8.57 18.74 -9.14
CA GLN A 108 9.88 18.31 -9.63
C GLN A 108 10.37 17.04 -8.92
N ALA A 109 10.32 16.97 -7.59
CA ALA A 109 10.72 15.78 -6.84
C ALA A 109 9.82 14.58 -7.16
N THR A 110 8.53 14.81 -7.40
CA THR A 110 7.60 13.75 -7.84
C THR A 110 7.99 13.26 -9.23
N PHE A 111 8.22 14.15 -10.20
CA PHE A 111 8.72 13.78 -11.53
C PHE A 111 10.05 13.01 -11.45
N GLU A 112 10.95 13.36 -10.54
CA GLU A 112 12.23 12.68 -10.36
C GLU A 112 12.11 11.29 -9.71
N HIS A 113 11.17 11.10 -8.77
CA HIS A 113 11.06 9.87 -7.98
C HIS A 113 10.01 8.85 -8.46
N VAL A 114 9.05 9.20 -9.31
CA VAL A 114 8.17 8.22 -9.98
C VAL A 114 8.95 7.36 -10.99
N THR A 115 8.57 6.09 -11.20
CA THR A 115 9.18 5.26 -12.27
C THR A 115 8.57 5.57 -13.64
N SER A 116 7.24 5.72 -13.73
CA SER A 116 6.57 6.06 -14.99
C SER A 116 6.56 7.57 -15.23
N LYS A 117 7.64 8.07 -15.84
CA LYS A 117 7.78 9.48 -16.25
C LYS A 117 6.66 9.91 -17.21
N ASP A 118 6.30 9.03 -18.15
CA ASP A 118 5.31 9.29 -19.19
C ASP A 118 3.89 9.41 -18.63
N ALA A 119 3.52 8.54 -17.68
CA ALA A 119 2.22 8.64 -16.99
C ALA A 119 2.13 9.92 -16.13
N PHE A 120 3.22 10.30 -15.46
CA PHE A 120 3.27 11.58 -14.73
C PHE A 120 3.16 12.79 -15.67
N LEU A 121 3.88 12.79 -16.79
CA LEU A 121 3.84 13.90 -17.75
C LEU A 121 2.44 14.05 -18.36
N LEU A 122 1.77 12.95 -18.74
CA LEU A 122 0.36 12.96 -19.13
C LEU A 122 -0.50 13.60 -18.03
N PHE A 123 -0.36 13.12 -16.78
CA PHE A 123 -1.19 13.57 -15.67
C PHE A 123 -1.02 15.06 -15.34
N PHE A 124 0.22 15.54 -15.29
CA PHE A 124 0.57 16.96 -15.12
C PHE A 124 -0.02 17.83 -16.23
N PHE A 125 0.19 17.45 -17.50
CA PHE A 125 -0.28 18.27 -18.63
C PHE A 125 -1.79 18.25 -18.78
N SER A 126 -2.48 17.12 -18.53
CA SER A 126 -3.94 17.06 -18.53
C SER A 126 -4.53 17.93 -17.42
N HIS A 127 -4.03 17.85 -16.18
CA HIS A 127 -4.57 18.64 -15.06
C HIS A 127 -4.44 20.15 -15.30
N ILE A 128 -3.25 20.63 -15.69
CA ILE A 128 -3.03 22.07 -15.93
C ILE A 128 -3.81 22.55 -17.17
N TYR A 129 -3.94 21.71 -18.20
CA TYR A 129 -4.78 22.02 -19.37
C TYR A 129 -6.27 22.10 -19.00
N GLU A 130 -6.81 21.14 -18.24
CA GLU A 130 -8.19 21.13 -17.76
C GLU A 130 -8.51 22.36 -16.87
N ASN A 131 -7.58 22.73 -15.98
CA ASN A 131 -7.69 23.92 -15.14
C ASN A 131 -7.79 25.21 -15.98
N LEU A 132 -6.86 25.40 -16.92
CA LEU A 132 -6.79 26.60 -17.77
C LEU A 132 -7.89 26.66 -18.85
N CYS A 133 -8.41 25.52 -19.32
CA CYS A 133 -9.35 25.43 -20.45
C CYS A 133 -10.75 24.96 -20.05
N SER A 134 -11.15 25.22 -18.79
CA SER A 134 -12.41 24.76 -18.20
C SER A 134 -13.64 25.04 -19.09
N GLY A 135 -14.21 23.97 -19.64
CA GLY A 135 -15.33 24.02 -20.59
C GLY A 135 -15.35 22.88 -21.61
N VAL A 136 -14.20 22.29 -21.94
CA VAL A 136 -14.13 21.08 -22.79
C VAL A 136 -14.39 19.84 -21.94
N ALA A 137 -15.65 19.44 -21.82
CA ALA A 137 -16.03 18.22 -21.10
C ALA A 137 -15.66 16.96 -21.91
N ASN A 138 -14.50 16.36 -21.64
CA ASN A 138 -14.21 14.93 -21.84
C ASN A 138 -12.90 14.50 -21.17
N SER A 139 -13.03 13.63 -20.16
CA SER A 139 -12.06 12.63 -19.66
C SER A 139 -10.56 12.99 -19.48
N ILE A 140 -10.02 12.54 -18.34
CA ILE A 140 -8.57 12.45 -18.03
C ILE A 140 -7.78 11.59 -19.06
N ASP A 141 -8.48 10.88 -19.95
CA ASP A 141 -7.96 10.19 -21.14
C ASP A 141 -7.69 11.15 -22.34
N SER A 142 -7.44 12.43 -22.06
CA SER A 142 -7.14 13.46 -23.07
C SER A 142 -5.77 13.21 -23.72
N ASP A 143 -5.70 13.24 -25.05
CA ASP A 143 -4.44 13.12 -25.78
C ASP A 143 -3.49 14.26 -25.40
N ILE A 144 -2.35 13.91 -24.78
CA ILE A 144 -1.29 14.84 -24.37
C ILE A 144 -0.90 15.80 -25.50
N THR A 145 -1.02 15.39 -26.76
CA THR A 145 -0.73 16.20 -27.95
C THR A 145 -1.56 17.49 -27.98
N VAL A 146 -2.78 17.50 -27.45
CA VAL A 146 -3.62 18.70 -27.31
C VAL A 146 -3.00 19.68 -26.31
N ALA A 147 -2.68 19.20 -25.10
CA ALA A 147 -2.05 20.01 -24.05
C ALA A 147 -0.68 20.55 -24.49
N LEU A 148 0.18 19.71 -25.07
CA LEU A 148 1.48 20.13 -25.62
C LEU A 148 1.31 21.17 -26.74
N SER A 149 0.30 21.02 -27.61
CA SER A 149 0.01 21.98 -28.67
C SER A 149 -0.43 23.34 -28.14
N PHE A 150 -1.20 23.37 -27.05
CA PHE A 150 -1.61 24.58 -26.34
C PHE A 150 -0.38 25.31 -25.74
N PHE A 151 0.43 24.59 -24.96
CA PHE A 151 1.59 25.17 -24.27
C PHE A 151 2.80 25.49 -25.18
N ASN A 152 2.85 25.02 -26.43
CA ASN A 152 3.89 25.41 -27.40
C ASN A 152 4.03 26.94 -27.56
N GLY A 153 2.98 27.72 -27.28
CA GLY A 153 2.99 29.18 -27.31
C GLY A 153 3.55 29.87 -26.05
N PHE A 154 3.82 29.15 -24.96
CA PHE A 154 3.99 29.71 -23.60
C PHE A 154 5.01 30.85 -23.49
N SER A 155 6.13 30.78 -24.22
CA SER A 155 7.15 31.84 -24.22
C SER A 155 6.57 33.19 -24.66
N SER A 156 5.65 33.18 -25.64
CA SER A 156 4.98 34.35 -26.21
C SER A 156 3.73 34.82 -25.46
N TRP A 157 3.27 34.09 -24.44
CA TRP A 157 2.09 34.43 -23.67
C TRP A 157 2.28 35.72 -22.83
N ASP A 158 1.18 36.41 -22.57
CA ASP A 158 1.15 37.60 -21.72
C ASP A 158 1.29 37.26 -20.21
N GLN A 159 1.40 38.29 -19.38
CA GLN A 159 1.62 38.13 -17.94
C GLN A 159 0.44 37.48 -17.21
N ASN A 160 -0.80 37.71 -17.66
CA ASN A 160 -2.01 37.14 -17.07
C ASN A 160 -2.10 35.65 -17.42
N GLN A 161 -1.89 35.29 -18.69
CA GLN A 161 -1.79 33.90 -19.13
C GLN A 161 -0.72 33.12 -18.35
N LYS A 162 0.44 33.73 -18.09
CA LYS A 162 1.51 33.16 -17.26
C LYS A 162 1.08 33.00 -15.80
N GLN A 163 0.55 34.04 -15.17
CA GLN A 163 0.05 33.98 -13.78
C GLN A 163 -1.06 32.92 -13.58
N ASN A 164 -1.95 32.74 -14.55
CA ASN A 164 -2.94 31.65 -14.49
C ASN A 164 -2.28 30.27 -14.59
N THR A 165 -1.20 30.14 -15.36
CA THR A 165 -0.40 28.90 -15.44
C THR A 165 0.33 28.63 -14.13
N ASP A 166 0.90 29.67 -13.52
CA ASP A 166 1.55 29.59 -12.21
C ASP A 166 0.53 29.11 -11.15
N GLY A 167 -0.68 29.68 -11.10
CA GLY A 167 -1.77 29.21 -10.24
C GLY A 167 -2.29 27.79 -10.56
N ALA A 168 -2.21 27.34 -11.81
CA ALA A 168 -2.54 25.97 -12.20
C ALA A 168 -1.43 24.96 -11.84
N ILE A 169 -0.16 25.37 -11.80
CA ILE A 169 0.95 24.61 -11.21
C ILE A 169 0.73 24.45 -9.70
N GLU A 170 0.35 25.52 -9.01
CA GLU A 170 -0.01 25.50 -7.58
C GLU A 170 -1.18 24.55 -7.31
N SER A 171 -2.26 24.67 -8.08
CA SER A 171 -3.42 23.75 -8.03
C SER A 171 -3.04 22.27 -8.21
N PHE A 172 -2.06 21.96 -9.07
CA PHE A 172 -1.60 20.58 -9.26
C PHE A 172 -0.77 20.06 -8.08
N ALA A 173 0.01 20.94 -7.42
CA ALA A 173 0.74 20.58 -6.21
C ALA A 173 -0.21 20.26 -5.05
N GLU A 174 -1.18 21.14 -4.79
CA GLU A 174 -2.15 20.92 -3.71
C GLU A 174 -3.06 19.73 -4.00
N TYR A 175 -3.38 19.47 -5.27
CA TYR A 175 -4.06 18.24 -5.66
C TYR A 175 -3.26 16.98 -5.24
N ILE A 176 -1.92 16.95 -5.41
CA ILE A 176 -1.06 15.84 -4.96
C ILE A 176 -1.01 15.77 -3.42
N VAL A 177 -1.01 16.91 -2.73
CA VAL A 177 -1.09 16.94 -1.26
C VAL A 177 -2.41 16.32 -0.80
N GLU A 178 -3.55 16.90 -1.18
CA GLU A 178 -4.90 16.49 -0.78
C GLU A 178 -5.26 15.04 -1.18
N ASN A 179 -4.94 14.64 -2.41
CA ASN A 179 -5.39 13.37 -2.97
C ASN A 179 -4.34 12.25 -2.87
N PHE A 180 -3.21 12.47 -2.18
CA PHE A 180 -2.22 11.41 -1.98
C PHE A 180 -1.42 11.55 -0.67
N LEU A 181 -0.68 12.65 -0.49
CA LEU A 181 0.32 12.74 0.59
C LEU A 181 -0.31 12.97 1.97
N LEU A 182 -1.31 13.86 2.08
CA LEU A 182 -2.04 14.15 3.32
C LEU A 182 -2.84 12.91 3.79
N PRO A 183 -3.61 12.20 2.93
CA PRO A 183 -4.26 10.93 3.29
C PRO A 183 -3.30 9.84 3.75
N LEU A 184 -2.14 9.69 3.09
CA LEU A 184 -1.09 8.76 3.49
C LEU A 184 -0.58 9.08 4.90
N ARG A 185 -0.16 10.33 5.14
CA ARG A 185 0.36 10.80 6.43
C ARG A 185 -0.65 10.59 7.57
N ALA A 186 -1.89 11.06 7.37
CA ALA A 186 -2.97 10.94 8.34
C ALA A 186 -3.28 9.48 8.74
N SER A 187 -3.05 8.54 7.82
CA SER A 187 -3.35 7.12 8.01
C SER A 187 -2.18 6.32 8.62
N SER A 188 -0.94 6.61 8.24
CA SER A 188 0.25 5.88 8.72
C SER A 188 0.44 6.01 10.24
N VAL A 189 0.22 7.20 10.79
CA VAL A 189 0.30 7.47 12.25
C VAL A 189 -0.75 6.68 13.04
N LYS A 190 -1.85 6.26 12.39
CA LYS A 190 -3.05 5.68 13.05
C LYS A 190 -3.18 4.16 12.80
N THR A 191 -2.08 3.46 12.53
CA THR A 191 -2.04 1.99 12.34
C THR A 191 -2.54 1.25 13.60
N PRO A 192 -3.61 0.42 13.52
CA PRO A 192 -4.23 -0.15 14.72
C PRO A 192 -3.37 -1.19 15.46
N GLN A 193 -2.64 -0.76 16.50
CA GLN A 193 -1.99 -1.67 17.43
C GLN A 193 -3.03 -2.28 18.41
N PRO A 194 -3.07 -3.62 18.59
CA PRO A 194 -3.91 -4.25 19.60
C PRO A 194 -3.29 -4.11 20.99
N THR A 195 -3.48 -2.94 21.61
CA THR A 195 -3.13 -2.65 23.01
C THR A 195 -3.68 -3.74 23.95
N PRO A 196 -2.96 -4.16 25.01
CA PRO A 196 -3.41 -5.23 25.92
C PRO A 196 -4.66 -4.84 26.76
N ARG A 197 -5.83 -4.97 26.12
CA ARG A 197 -7.20 -5.09 26.66
C ARG A 197 -7.72 -4.05 27.66
N SER A 198 -6.97 -2.98 27.94
CA SER A 198 -7.21 -2.10 29.10
C SER A 198 -7.62 -0.68 28.74
N LEU A 199 -7.27 -0.18 27.55
CA LEU A 199 -7.47 1.22 27.13
C LEU A 199 -7.83 1.28 25.63
N SER A 200 -9.09 1.02 25.29
CA SER A 200 -9.59 1.08 23.90
C SER A 200 -11.10 1.37 23.86
N SER A 201 -11.49 2.57 24.25
CA SER A 201 -12.87 3.08 24.12
C SER A 201 -13.16 3.71 22.75
N ILE A 202 -12.13 3.93 21.93
CA ILE A 202 -12.24 4.50 20.58
C ILE A 202 -11.54 3.55 19.59
N GLN A 203 -12.27 2.53 19.14
CA GLN A 203 -11.90 1.72 17.98
C GLN A 203 -13.13 1.56 17.10
N ALA A 204 -12.98 1.82 15.80
CA ALA A 204 -14.00 1.50 14.81
C ALA A 204 -14.27 -0.01 14.79
N SER A 205 -15.43 -0.41 14.26
CA SER A 205 -15.88 -1.80 14.19
C SER A 205 -15.13 -2.61 13.11
N THR A 206 -13.82 -2.78 13.31
CA THR A 206 -12.93 -3.61 12.48
C THR A 206 -13.53 -5.00 12.29
N PRO A 207 -13.81 -5.44 11.04
CA PRO A 207 -14.37 -6.77 10.80
C PRO A 207 -13.51 -7.87 11.42
N THR A 208 -14.15 -8.90 11.99
CA THR A 208 -13.45 -9.94 12.77
C THR A 208 -12.32 -10.64 11.99
N GLY A 209 -12.49 -10.79 10.68
CA GLY A 209 -11.47 -11.36 9.79
C GLY A 209 -10.23 -10.47 9.58
N THR A 210 -10.35 -9.15 9.67
CA THR A 210 -9.21 -8.22 9.62
C THR A 210 -8.37 -8.29 10.90
N THR A 211 -9.01 -8.31 12.08
CA THR A 211 -8.28 -8.47 13.36
C THR A 211 -7.51 -9.79 13.42
N GLN A 212 -8.06 -10.88 12.86
CA GLN A 212 -7.35 -12.15 12.72
C GLN A 212 -6.18 -12.05 11.73
N ARG A 213 -6.35 -11.40 10.57
CA ARG A 213 -5.26 -11.17 9.60
C ARG A 213 -4.09 -10.40 10.22
N VAL A 214 -4.35 -9.27 10.86
CA VAL A 214 -3.32 -8.44 11.52
C VAL A 214 -2.58 -9.23 12.62
N SER A 215 -3.28 -10.08 13.38
CA SER A 215 -2.64 -10.96 14.36
C SER A 215 -1.71 -12.01 13.73
N ILE A 216 -2.10 -12.60 12.58
CA ILE A 216 -1.28 -13.55 11.84
C ILE A 216 -0.06 -12.83 11.26
N LEU A 217 -0.27 -11.69 10.60
CA LEU A 217 0.78 -10.82 10.05
C LEU A 217 1.84 -10.47 11.11
N ARG A 218 1.41 -10.05 12.31
CA ARG A 218 2.32 -9.69 13.40
C ARG A 218 3.20 -10.88 13.79
N GLN A 219 2.61 -12.06 13.98
CA GLN A 219 3.35 -13.28 14.35
C GLN A 219 4.30 -13.73 13.23
N SER A 220 3.89 -13.60 11.96
CA SER A 220 4.73 -13.92 10.81
C SER A 220 5.94 -12.99 10.68
N CYS A 221 5.75 -11.67 10.84
CA CYS A 221 6.87 -10.72 10.77
C CYS A 221 7.84 -10.90 11.94
N LEU A 222 7.34 -11.07 13.16
CA LEU A 222 8.18 -11.35 14.33
C LEU A 222 9.05 -12.60 14.15
N VAL A 223 8.51 -13.69 13.60
CA VAL A 223 9.27 -14.92 13.33
C VAL A 223 10.26 -14.75 12.17
N ARG A 224 9.88 -14.04 11.11
CA ARG A 224 10.76 -13.74 9.97
C ARG A 224 11.95 -12.88 10.38
N ASP A 225 11.70 -11.85 11.18
CA ASP A 225 12.68 -10.85 11.60
C ASP A 225 13.44 -11.30 12.89
N HIS A 226 13.44 -12.61 13.19
CA HIS A 226 14.15 -13.24 14.33
C HIS A 226 13.86 -12.57 15.69
N HIS A 227 12.61 -12.11 15.86
CA HIS A 227 12.12 -11.33 17.00
C HIS A 227 12.98 -10.08 17.30
N ARG A 228 13.57 -9.45 16.27
CA ARG A 228 14.38 -8.23 16.35
C ARG A 228 13.77 -7.09 15.54
N CYS A 229 13.98 -5.84 15.99
CA CYS A 229 13.72 -4.66 15.17
C CYS A 229 14.68 -4.64 13.98
N VAL A 230 14.18 -4.54 12.74
CA VAL A 230 15.06 -4.61 11.56
C VAL A 230 16.10 -3.49 11.53
N VAL A 231 15.79 -2.31 12.10
CA VAL A 231 16.68 -1.13 12.14
C VAL A 231 17.66 -1.19 13.31
N SER A 232 17.17 -1.26 14.55
CA SER A 232 18.02 -1.17 15.76
C SER A 232 18.56 -2.52 16.25
N GLN A 233 18.05 -3.64 15.71
CA GLN A 233 18.42 -5.02 16.08
C GLN A 233 18.19 -5.38 17.56
N LYS A 234 17.43 -4.54 18.30
CA LYS A 234 16.93 -4.84 19.64
C LYS A 234 15.91 -5.98 19.58
N PHE A 235 15.97 -6.90 20.55
CA PHE A 235 15.14 -8.10 20.63
C PHE A 235 13.82 -7.83 21.36
N ASP A 236 12.74 -8.55 21.03
CA ASP A 236 11.43 -8.35 21.65
C ASP A 236 11.43 -8.73 23.14
N LYS A 237 11.11 -7.73 23.96
CA LYS A 237 11.02 -7.86 25.42
C LYS A 237 9.91 -8.81 25.86
N SER A 238 8.83 -8.94 25.06
CA SER A 238 7.74 -9.87 25.34
C SER A 238 8.17 -11.32 25.12
N GLU A 239 8.87 -11.60 24.02
CA GLU A 239 9.41 -12.90 23.66
C GLU A 239 10.51 -13.36 24.61
N ALA A 240 11.46 -12.49 24.96
CA ALA A 240 12.45 -12.78 26.00
C ALA A 240 11.77 -13.16 27.33
N GLY A 241 10.70 -12.44 27.70
CA GLY A 241 9.86 -12.74 28.87
C GLY A 241 8.98 -13.99 28.76
N LYS A 242 8.83 -14.60 27.57
CA LYS A 242 8.25 -15.94 27.37
C LYS A 242 9.33 -17.01 27.57
N ARG A 243 10.45 -16.91 26.83
CA ARG A 243 11.53 -17.90 26.87
C ARG A 243 12.15 -18.03 28.25
N TRP A 244 12.34 -16.93 28.98
CA TRP A 244 12.78 -16.97 30.39
C TRP A 244 11.83 -17.78 31.30
N LYS A 245 10.52 -17.80 31.03
CA LYS A 245 9.55 -18.60 31.81
C LYS A 245 9.52 -20.08 31.42
N GLN A 246 10.15 -20.45 30.31
CA GLN A 246 10.20 -21.81 29.77
C GLN A 246 11.55 -22.46 30.08
N ASP A 247 12.64 -21.76 29.75
CA ASP A 247 14.02 -22.28 29.78
C ASP A 247 14.88 -21.63 30.88
N GLY A 248 14.35 -20.65 31.60
CA GLY A 248 15.06 -19.93 32.65
C GLY A 248 16.34 -19.27 32.14
N GLU A 249 17.44 -19.53 32.83
CA GLU A 249 18.76 -18.99 32.53
C GLU A 249 19.36 -19.46 31.20
N ASP A 250 18.86 -20.55 30.59
CA ASP A 250 19.40 -21.09 29.35
C ASP A 250 18.60 -20.67 28.10
N CYS A 251 17.66 -19.73 28.26
CA CYS A 251 16.91 -19.12 27.17
C CYS A 251 17.81 -18.37 26.17
N LYS A 252 17.43 -18.43 24.89
CA LYS A 252 18.23 -17.95 23.75
C LYS A 252 17.42 -17.10 22.78
N ASP A 253 18.10 -16.27 22.00
CA ASP A 253 17.53 -15.67 20.80
C ASP A 253 17.34 -16.74 19.69
N ASP A 254 16.76 -16.33 18.57
CA ASP A 254 16.45 -17.18 17.42
C ASP A 254 17.72 -17.68 16.70
N ASP A 255 18.85 -17.01 16.93
CA ASP A 255 20.18 -17.35 16.39
C ASP A 255 20.98 -18.29 17.33
N GLY A 256 20.46 -18.57 18.54
CA GLY A 256 21.04 -19.49 19.53
C GLY A 256 21.92 -18.85 20.62
N ASN A 257 22.04 -17.53 20.66
CA ASN A 257 22.82 -16.77 21.63
C ASN A 257 22.11 -16.69 22.99
N PRO A 258 22.79 -16.91 24.14
CA PRO A 258 22.15 -16.83 25.46
C PRO A 258 21.68 -15.41 25.82
N LEU A 259 20.38 -15.23 26.07
CA LEU A 259 19.80 -13.91 26.36
C LEU A 259 20.34 -13.28 27.65
N LYS A 260 20.80 -14.09 28.61
CA LYS A 260 21.39 -13.62 29.88
C LYS A 260 22.70 -12.83 29.73
N ASN A 261 23.30 -12.82 28.54
CA ASN A 261 24.54 -12.08 28.25
C ASN A 261 24.28 -10.71 27.58
N GLU A 262 23.08 -10.45 27.07
CA GLU A 262 22.71 -9.15 26.48
C GLU A 262 22.36 -8.13 27.57
N SER A 263 22.71 -6.85 27.36
CA SER A 263 22.37 -5.76 28.28
C SER A 263 20.91 -5.30 28.13
N SER A 264 20.34 -4.69 29.18
CA SER A 264 18.90 -4.38 29.26
C SER A 264 18.38 -3.45 28.12
N ASP A 265 19.25 -2.57 27.61
CA ASP A 265 18.99 -1.66 26.49
C ASP A 265 18.81 -2.36 25.13
N ARG A 266 19.27 -3.62 25.03
CA ARG A 266 19.14 -4.50 23.86
C ARG A 266 17.73 -5.08 23.71
N PHE A 267 16.86 -4.91 24.72
CA PHE A 267 15.49 -5.41 24.74
C PHE A 267 14.46 -4.27 24.71
N GLN A 268 13.58 -4.27 23.72
CA GLN A 268 12.49 -3.28 23.60
C GLN A 268 11.21 -4.00 23.12
N TYR A 269 10.04 -3.40 23.34
CA TYR A 269 8.81 -3.95 22.76
C TYR A 269 8.80 -3.70 21.25
N LEU A 270 8.46 -4.75 20.49
CA LEU A 270 8.41 -4.67 19.03
C LEU A 270 6.98 -4.56 18.51
N GLU A 271 6.82 -3.71 17.53
CA GLU A 271 5.61 -3.47 16.75
C GLU A 271 5.81 -3.96 15.32
N VAL A 272 4.70 -4.12 14.59
CA VAL A 272 4.73 -4.46 13.17
C VAL A 272 4.00 -3.35 12.42
N ALA A 273 4.71 -2.77 11.47
CA ALA A 273 4.35 -1.59 10.70
C ALA A 273 4.07 -2.00 9.25
N HIS A 274 2.99 -1.49 8.65
CA HIS A 274 2.76 -1.63 7.21
C HIS A 274 3.65 -0.65 6.43
N ILE A 275 4.23 -1.09 5.30
CA ILE A 275 5.10 -0.28 4.44
C ILE A 275 4.28 0.73 3.63
N LEU A 276 3.16 0.28 3.07
CA LEU A 276 2.11 1.14 2.54
C LEU A 276 0.81 0.93 3.36
N PRO A 277 0.17 2.00 3.87
CA PRO A 277 -0.93 1.90 4.83
C PRO A 277 -2.24 1.39 4.21
N HIS A 278 -3.09 0.79 5.05
CA HIS A 278 -4.38 0.21 4.66
C HIS A 278 -5.28 1.14 3.84
N CYS A 279 -5.24 2.45 4.09
CA CYS A 279 -6.14 3.44 3.50
C CYS A 279 -6.13 3.45 1.97
N LEU A 280 -5.01 3.09 1.34
CA LEU A 280 -4.87 2.93 -0.11
C LEU A 280 -5.79 1.85 -0.70
N THR A 281 -6.35 0.98 0.13
CA THR A 281 -7.14 -0.21 -0.25
C THR A 281 -8.53 -0.27 0.41
N THR A 282 -8.90 0.71 1.25
CA THR A 282 -10.19 0.73 1.94
C THR A 282 -11.32 1.24 1.06
N VAL A 283 -11.95 0.31 0.33
CA VAL A 283 -13.29 0.53 -0.24
C VAL A 283 -14.28 0.72 0.90
N SER A 284 -15.05 1.80 0.88
CA SER A 284 -16.13 2.06 1.84
C SER A 284 -17.26 1.05 1.61
N SER A 285 -17.71 0.36 2.65
CA SER A 285 -18.65 -0.77 2.53
C SER A 285 -20.08 -0.40 2.11
N GLN A 286 -20.36 0.88 1.87
CA GLN A 286 -21.62 1.40 1.34
C GLN A 286 -21.53 1.80 -0.14
N ASP A 287 -20.32 2.00 -0.68
CA ASP A 287 -20.12 2.42 -2.07
C ASP A 287 -19.82 1.22 -2.96
N THR A 288 -20.55 1.09 -4.07
CA THR A 288 -20.27 0.05 -5.09
C THR A 288 -19.13 0.41 -6.04
N ASP A 289 -18.73 1.68 -6.07
CA ASP A 289 -17.61 2.22 -6.86
C ASP A 289 -16.62 2.95 -5.93
N LEU A 290 -15.35 3.02 -6.33
CA LEU A 290 -14.39 3.90 -5.66
C LEU A 290 -14.77 5.37 -5.87
N SER A 291 -14.67 6.20 -4.83
CA SER A 291 -14.65 7.66 -4.98
C SER A 291 -13.55 8.08 -5.96
N ASP A 292 -13.74 9.15 -6.71
CA ASP A 292 -12.74 9.59 -7.69
C ASP A 292 -11.41 9.97 -7.03
N SER A 293 -11.44 10.50 -5.80
CA SER A 293 -10.24 10.65 -4.95
C SER A 293 -9.47 9.34 -4.79
N LYS A 294 -10.13 8.22 -4.46
CA LYS A 294 -9.49 6.89 -4.35
C LYS A 294 -9.03 6.34 -5.69
N LYS A 295 -9.75 6.60 -6.80
CA LYS A 295 -9.26 6.28 -8.15
C LYS A 295 -7.97 7.03 -8.46
N ASN A 296 -7.86 8.28 -8.04
CA ASN A 296 -6.70 9.15 -8.30
C ASN A 296 -5.51 8.83 -7.39
N VAL A 297 -5.73 8.47 -6.11
CA VAL A 297 -4.72 7.85 -5.23
C VAL A 297 -4.04 6.67 -5.92
N LEU A 298 -4.83 5.75 -6.48
CA LEU A 298 -4.31 4.55 -7.14
C LEU A 298 -3.58 4.88 -8.45
N ARG A 299 -4.06 5.86 -9.23
CA ARG A 299 -3.34 6.36 -10.41
C ARG A 299 -1.96 6.91 -10.04
N ILE A 300 -1.88 7.78 -9.02
CA ILE A 300 -0.61 8.35 -8.54
C ILE A 300 0.31 7.24 -8.02
N LEU A 301 -0.20 6.32 -7.20
CA LEU A 301 0.56 5.17 -6.69
C LEU A 301 1.16 4.30 -7.81
N ASN A 302 0.43 4.12 -8.92
CA ASN A 302 0.89 3.36 -10.08
C ASN A 302 1.96 4.10 -10.92
N MET A 303 2.11 5.42 -10.78
CA MET A 303 3.25 6.16 -11.35
C MET A 303 4.55 5.86 -10.61
N PHE A 304 4.48 5.71 -9.28
CA PHE A 304 5.64 5.39 -8.45
C PHE A 304 6.26 4.05 -8.82
N ASP A 305 5.46 2.98 -8.91
CA ASP A 305 5.91 1.66 -9.32
C ASP A 305 4.75 0.91 -10.02
N SER A 306 4.91 0.61 -11.31
CA SER A 306 3.82 0.10 -12.15
C SER A 306 3.38 -1.31 -11.71
N GLY A 307 2.10 -1.44 -11.35
CA GLY A 307 1.53 -2.68 -10.82
C GLY A 307 1.89 -2.93 -9.34
N VAL A 308 2.40 -1.95 -8.60
CA VAL A 308 2.63 -2.08 -7.14
C VAL A 308 1.35 -2.41 -6.37
N ILE A 309 0.20 -1.98 -6.89
CA ILE A 309 -1.13 -2.22 -6.33
C ILE A 309 -1.43 -3.72 -6.23
N HIS A 310 -0.98 -4.55 -7.17
CA HIS A 310 -1.14 -6.01 -7.10
C HIS A 310 -0.35 -6.65 -5.95
N LEU A 311 0.53 -5.92 -5.24
CA LEU A 311 1.22 -6.37 -4.03
C LEU A 311 0.42 -6.08 -2.74
N ILE A 312 -0.58 -5.19 -2.78
CA ILE A 312 -1.40 -4.80 -1.63
C ILE A 312 -2.91 -5.04 -1.82
N ASP A 313 -3.38 -5.38 -3.02
CA ASP A 313 -4.80 -5.60 -3.32
C ASP A 313 -5.48 -6.68 -2.44
N GLY A 314 -6.72 -6.41 -2.04
CA GLY A 314 -7.58 -7.30 -1.27
C GLY A 314 -6.96 -7.80 0.04
N PRO A 315 -6.68 -9.12 0.18
CA PRO A 315 -6.04 -9.68 1.36
C PRO A 315 -4.54 -9.40 1.45
N LYS A 316 -3.88 -8.97 0.36
CA LYS A 316 -2.41 -8.80 0.32
C LYS A 316 -1.91 -7.59 1.10
N ILE A 317 -2.79 -6.64 1.44
CA ILE A 317 -2.47 -5.52 2.35
C ILE A 317 -1.90 -6.03 3.68
N ASP A 318 -2.38 -7.19 4.16
CA ASP A 318 -1.92 -7.89 5.37
C ASP A 318 -0.85 -8.97 5.06
N SER A 319 -0.06 -8.79 4.01
CA SER A 319 1.06 -9.69 3.69
C SER A 319 2.36 -9.24 4.38
N PRO A 320 3.23 -10.16 4.82
CA PRO A 320 4.60 -9.86 5.24
C PRO A 320 5.41 -9.07 4.18
N LEU A 321 5.07 -9.21 2.89
CA LEU A 321 5.61 -8.36 1.80
C LEU A 321 5.47 -6.86 2.10
N ASN A 322 4.36 -6.47 2.73
CA ASN A 322 3.99 -5.09 3.05
C ASN A 322 4.27 -4.74 4.53
N ALA A 323 5.14 -5.46 5.25
CA ALA A 323 5.33 -5.19 6.68
C ALA A 323 6.77 -5.39 7.23
N LEU A 324 7.11 -4.58 8.25
CA LEU A 324 8.39 -4.57 8.96
C LEU A 324 8.19 -4.74 10.48
N THR A 325 9.08 -5.46 11.16
CA THR A 325 9.19 -5.42 12.63
C THR A 325 10.09 -4.27 13.10
N LEU A 326 9.58 -3.38 13.95
CA LEU A 326 10.24 -2.15 14.41
C LEU A 326 10.11 -1.98 15.94
N THR A 327 10.94 -1.13 16.58
CA THR A 327 10.59 -0.58 17.91
C THR A 327 9.57 0.54 17.74
N HIS A 328 8.85 0.90 18.80
CA HIS A 328 7.85 1.98 18.80
C HIS A 328 8.37 3.28 18.14
N ASP A 329 9.47 3.82 18.65
CA ASP A 329 10.17 5.01 18.13
C ASP A 329 10.54 4.90 16.64
N HIS A 330 11.04 3.73 16.21
CA HIS A 330 11.35 3.48 14.80
C HIS A 330 10.10 3.32 13.92
N HIS A 331 9.00 2.80 14.47
CA HIS A 331 7.71 2.71 13.79
C HIS A 331 7.11 4.10 13.61
N GLN A 332 7.17 4.97 14.63
CA GLN A 332 6.74 6.35 14.52
C GLN A 332 7.48 7.07 13.38
N SER A 333 8.82 7.13 13.42
CA SER A 333 9.61 7.78 12.35
C SER A 333 9.46 7.12 10.97
N PHE A 334 9.09 5.84 10.89
CA PHE A 334 8.83 5.18 9.60
C PHE A 334 7.44 5.56 9.04
N SER A 335 6.42 5.60 9.90
CA SER A 335 5.05 6.04 9.56
C SER A 335 4.98 7.55 9.27
N GLU A 336 5.82 8.34 9.92
CA GLU A 336 6.08 9.76 9.66
C GLU A 336 7.09 9.98 8.51
N PHE A 337 7.43 8.95 7.73
CA PHE A 337 8.32 9.03 6.55
C PHE A 337 9.70 9.70 6.81
N GLN A 338 10.12 9.82 8.08
CA GLN A 338 11.38 10.40 8.51
C GLN A 338 12.55 9.43 8.27
N ILE A 339 12.34 8.11 8.41
CA ILE A 339 13.36 7.10 8.07
C ILE A 339 13.00 6.32 6.82
N TYR A 340 14.00 5.98 6.01
CA TYR A 340 13.81 5.33 4.70
C TYR A 340 14.87 4.27 4.40
N PHE A 341 14.55 3.37 3.47
CA PHE A 341 15.38 2.21 3.11
C PHE A 341 15.94 2.38 1.68
N GLU A 342 17.24 2.66 1.55
CA GLU A 342 17.96 2.73 0.27
C GLU A 342 18.66 1.38 -0.02
N PRO A 343 18.28 0.62 -1.07
CA PRO A 343 18.86 -0.69 -1.33
C PRO A 343 20.33 -0.59 -1.75
N THR A 344 21.16 -1.54 -1.33
CA THR A 344 22.55 -1.63 -1.77
C THR A 344 22.69 -2.50 -3.02
N SER A 345 23.92 -2.81 -3.43
CA SER A 345 24.20 -3.79 -4.48
C SER A 345 23.98 -5.25 -4.06
N LYS A 346 23.67 -5.54 -2.78
CA LYS A 346 23.40 -6.90 -2.29
C LYS A 346 21.89 -7.14 -2.13
N PRO A 347 21.36 -8.32 -2.49
CA PRO A 347 19.96 -8.67 -2.23
C PRO A 347 19.60 -8.53 -0.74
N TYR A 348 18.44 -7.93 -0.47
CA TYR A 348 17.87 -7.70 0.87
C TYR A 348 18.71 -6.82 1.82
N GLU A 349 19.78 -6.20 1.33
CA GLU A 349 20.58 -5.24 2.10
C GLU A 349 20.20 -3.80 1.77
N TYR A 350 20.02 -2.98 2.81
CA TYR A 350 19.63 -1.58 2.70
C TYR A 350 20.51 -0.71 3.61
N ARG A 351 20.90 0.47 3.12
CA ARG A 351 21.25 1.61 3.97
C ARG A 351 19.94 2.22 4.45
N ILE A 352 19.72 2.20 5.75
CA ILE A 352 18.62 2.86 6.42
C ILE A 352 19.14 4.19 6.94
N ASP A 353 18.39 5.25 6.69
CA ASP A 353 18.83 6.63 6.95
C ASP A 353 17.66 7.52 7.36
N SER A 354 17.96 8.69 7.91
CA SER A 354 16.97 9.66 8.41
C SER A 354 16.92 10.94 7.59
N MET A 355 15.75 11.57 7.56
CA MET A 355 15.50 12.92 7.05
C MET A 355 15.73 14.00 8.11
N GLU A 356 16.00 13.62 9.36
CA GLU A 356 16.30 14.54 10.45
C GLU A 356 17.69 15.17 10.28
N GLN A 357 17.73 16.50 10.27
CA GLN A 357 18.92 17.33 10.08
C GLN A 357 19.32 18.04 11.39
N SER A 358 18.43 18.07 12.38
CA SER A 358 18.61 18.69 13.70
C SER A 358 19.62 17.88 14.53
N PRO A 359 20.83 18.39 14.83
CA PRO A 359 21.90 17.58 15.42
C PRO A 359 21.63 17.06 16.84
N PHE A 360 20.53 17.46 17.47
CA PHE A 360 20.09 17.04 18.80
C PHE A 360 18.86 16.10 18.78
N LEU A 361 18.23 15.89 17.62
CA LEU A 361 17.14 14.92 17.40
C LEU A 361 17.59 13.70 16.58
N HIS A 362 18.66 13.86 15.78
CA HIS A 362 19.21 12.79 14.95
C HIS A 362 19.72 11.61 15.79
N ASP A 363 19.08 10.44 15.68
CA ASP A 363 19.52 9.20 16.36
C ASP A 363 20.91 8.79 15.81
N PRO A 364 21.95 8.68 16.66
CA PRO A 364 23.31 8.32 16.25
C PRO A 364 23.46 6.89 15.70
N LEU A 365 22.37 6.10 15.65
CA LEU A 365 22.30 4.88 14.85
C LEU A 365 22.40 5.15 13.34
N PHE A 366 21.92 6.30 12.84
CA PHE A 366 21.87 6.56 11.40
C PHE A 366 23.16 7.21 10.86
N PRO A 367 23.55 6.92 9.59
CA PRO A 367 23.01 5.88 8.72
C PRO A 367 23.48 4.47 9.12
N VAL A 368 22.58 3.49 9.09
CA VAL A 368 22.90 2.07 9.39
C VAL A 368 22.66 1.16 8.19
N THR A 369 23.61 0.27 7.89
CA THR A 369 23.39 -0.77 6.87
C THR A 369 22.85 -2.05 7.52
N ARG A 370 21.78 -2.61 6.96
CA ARG A 370 21.11 -3.82 7.46
C ARG A 370 20.76 -4.76 6.31
N THR A 371 21.05 -6.04 6.48
CA THR A 371 20.45 -7.12 5.68
C THR A 371 19.18 -7.57 6.39
N LEU A 372 18.05 -7.56 5.67
CA LEU A 372 16.77 -8.03 6.20
C LEU A 372 16.76 -9.56 6.22
N THR A 373 16.34 -10.13 7.35
CA THR A 373 16.36 -11.57 7.57
C THR A 373 15.37 -12.27 6.65
N LEU A 374 15.81 -13.39 6.06
CA LEU A 374 14.94 -14.30 5.32
C LEU A 374 14.50 -15.42 6.27
N SER A 375 13.21 -15.74 6.29
CA SER A 375 12.70 -16.83 7.13
C SER A 375 13.43 -18.16 6.81
N PRO A 376 13.80 -19.00 7.80
CA PRO A 376 14.75 -20.11 7.58
C PRO A 376 14.39 -21.13 6.49
N ASN A 377 13.09 -21.28 6.16
CA ASN A 377 12.59 -22.15 5.11
C ASN A 377 12.01 -21.38 3.89
N HIS A 378 12.21 -20.05 3.84
CA HIS A 378 11.57 -19.12 2.90
C HIS A 378 10.04 -19.22 2.85
N THR A 379 9.40 -19.63 3.96
CA THR A 379 7.94 -19.80 4.09
C THR A 379 7.20 -18.53 4.49
N ILE A 380 7.92 -17.46 4.84
CA ILE A 380 7.39 -16.12 5.14
C ILE A 380 8.14 -15.13 4.27
N ASP A 381 7.39 -14.35 3.48
CA ASP A 381 7.93 -13.42 2.50
C ASP A 381 8.77 -12.29 3.14
N PRO A 382 9.91 -11.92 2.53
CA PRO A 382 10.68 -10.75 2.92
C PRO A 382 9.94 -9.44 2.59
N PRO A 383 10.27 -8.33 3.26
CA PRO A 383 9.78 -7.01 2.90
C PRO A 383 10.05 -6.68 1.43
N SER A 384 9.02 -6.23 0.71
CA SER A 384 9.11 -5.98 -0.72
C SER A 384 9.96 -4.75 -1.02
N ALA A 385 11.06 -4.96 -1.75
CA ALA A 385 11.94 -3.89 -2.23
C ALA A 385 11.19 -2.82 -3.06
N ARG A 386 10.11 -3.21 -3.76
CA ARG A 386 9.23 -2.28 -4.50
C ARG A 386 8.45 -1.38 -3.55
N LEU A 387 7.83 -1.95 -2.51
CA LEU A 387 7.06 -1.20 -1.52
C LEU A 387 7.97 -0.26 -0.71
N LEU A 388 9.17 -0.72 -0.31
CA LEU A 388 10.18 0.12 0.33
C LEU A 388 10.68 1.24 -0.61
N GLY A 389 10.82 0.95 -1.91
CA GLY A 389 11.16 1.94 -2.93
C GLY A 389 10.12 3.06 -3.07
N VAL A 390 8.83 2.71 -3.03
CA VAL A 390 7.71 3.67 -3.04
C VAL A 390 7.66 4.49 -1.75
N HIS A 391 7.77 3.86 -0.57
CA HIS A 391 7.82 4.56 0.73
C HIS A 391 8.95 5.59 0.76
N ARG A 392 10.16 5.19 0.37
CA ARG A 392 11.33 6.07 0.24
C ARG A 392 11.12 7.21 -0.76
N ALA A 393 10.45 6.94 -1.89
CA ALA A 393 10.15 7.97 -2.89
C ALA A 393 9.23 9.04 -2.31
N ILE A 394 8.17 8.64 -1.59
CA ILE A 394 7.26 9.54 -0.87
C ILE A 394 8.00 10.34 0.20
N ALA A 395 8.85 9.70 1.01
CA ALA A 395 9.68 10.36 2.02
C ALA A 395 10.57 11.47 1.43
N LYS A 396 11.26 11.18 0.32
CA LYS A 396 12.12 12.17 -0.36
C LYS A 396 11.30 13.32 -0.94
N ILE A 397 10.14 13.06 -1.55
CA ILE A 397 9.24 14.10 -2.05
C ILE A 397 8.75 15.02 -0.93
N MET A 398 8.26 14.44 0.18
CA MET A 398 7.79 15.20 1.35
C MET A 398 8.89 16.13 1.89
N LYS A 399 10.13 15.62 2.03
CA LYS A 399 11.23 16.41 2.59
C LYS A 399 11.85 17.44 1.63
N LEU A 400 11.97 17.12 0.33
CA LEU A 400 12.55 18.04 -0.66
C LEU A 400 11.66 19.25 -0.97
N SER A 401 10.35 19.12 -0.71
CA SER A 401 9.36 20.16 -0.99
C SER A 401 8.87 20.94 0.23
N GLY A 402 9.20 20.50 1.44
CA GLY A 402 8.59 21.00 2.68
C GLY A 402 7.13 20.58 2.88
N ALA A 403 6.60 19.68 2.04
CA ALA A 403 5.23 19.20 2.15
C ALA A 403 4.99 18.33 3.39
N GLY A 404 6.04 17.70 3.94
CA GLY A 404 5.91 16.96 5.21
C GLY A 404 5.52 17.89 6.35
N GLU A 405 6.29 18.95 6.54
CA GLU A 405 6.09 19.97 7.58
C GLU A 405 4.77 20.75 7.39
N TYR A 406 4.38 21.03 6.13
CA TYR A 406 3.08 21.63 5.81
C TYR A 406 1.91 20.69 6.14
N ILE A 407 2.00 19.40 5.79
CA ILE A 407 0.98 18.40 6.13
C ILE A 407 0.86 18.23 7.65
N ASP A 408 1.98 18.19 8.38
CA ASP A 408 1.95 18.06 9.85
C ASP A 408 1.24 19.28 10.50
N THR A 409 1.37 20.48 9.89
CA THR A 409 0.62 21.68 10.31
C THR A 409 -0.89 21.51 10.09
N ILE A 410 -1.31 20.98 8.93
CA ILE A 410 -2.73 20.66 8.63
C ILE A 410 -3.29 19.62 9.64
N LEU A 411 -2.47 18.65 10.02
CA LEU A 411 -2.87 17.59 10.95
C LEU A 411 -2.92 18.08 12.40
N GLN A 412 -2.05 19.00 12.81
CA GLN A 412 -2.15 19.66 14.12
C GLN A 412 -3.43 20.49 14.23
N ASP A 413 -3.78 21.28 13.21
CA ASP A 413 -5.07 21.99 13.12
C ASP A 413 -6.30 21.05 13.22
N LEU A 414 -6.16 19.79 12.79
CA LEU A 414 -7.19 18.74 12.87
C LEU A 414 -7.23 18.01 14.23
N GLU A 415 -6.29 18.27 15.13
CA GLU A 415 -6.29 17.75 16.51
C GLU A 415 -6.56 18.86 17.55
N GLU A 416 -6.29 20.14 17.24
CA GLU A 416 -6.60 21.32 18.06
C GLU A 416 -8.06 21.85 17.93
N VAL A 417 -9.03 21.00 17.57
CA VAL A 417 -10.39 21.41 17.09
C VAL A 417 -11.36 21.88 18.19
N ASP A 418 -10.86 22.47 19.28
CA ASP A 418 -11.68 23.17 20.28
C ASP A 418 -11.94 24.65 19.90
N ASP A 419 -11.09 25.27 19.06
CA ASP A 419 -11.26 26.66 18.61
C ASP A 419 -10.87 26.85 17.12
N VAL A 420 -11.82 27.28 16.28
CA VAL A 420 -11.52 27.73 14.91
C VAL A 420 -10.88 29.11 14.97
N ARG A 421 -9.63 29.23 14.48
CA ARG A 421 -8.85 30.47 14.63
C ARG A 421 -9.50 31.61 13.84
N ALA A 422 -9.82 32.70 14.54
CA ALA A 422 -10.59 33.83 14.02
C ALA A 422 -9.87 34.67 12.94
N ASP A 423 -8.60 34.39 12.67
CA ASP A 423 -7.82 34.93 11.55
C ASP A 423 -8.03 34.18 10.22
N GLY A 424 -8.73 33.03 10.25
CA GLY A 424 -8.97 32.19 9.09
C GLY A 424 -7.83 31.23 8.75
N SER A 425 -6.84 31.05 9.64
CA SER A 425 -5.70 30.16 9.42
C SER A 425 -6.01 28.66 9.53
N THR A 426 -7.13 28.27 10.16
CA THR A 426 -7.52 26.86 10.33
C THR A 426 -7.84 26.19 8.99
N ASN A 427 -7.19 25.05 8.72
CA ASN A 427 -7.24 24.31 7.46
C ASN A 427 -8.55 23.51 7.18
N LEU A 428 -9.71 24.15 7.39
CA LEU A 428 -11.06 23.52 7.35
C LEU A 428 -11.37 22.75 6.05
N GLY A 429 -10.90 23.23 4.89
CA GLY A 429 -11.12 22.54 3.60
C GLY A 429 -10.48 21.15 3.56
N HIS A 430 -9.21 21.07 3.96
CA HIS A 430 -8.45 19.82 4.08
C HIS A 430 -9.06 18.87 5.09
N MET A 431 -9.54 19.40 6.23
CA MET A 431 -10.23 18.63 7.27
C MET A 431 -11.52 17.97 6.73
N MET A 432 -12.35 18.72 6.00
CA MET A 432 -13.56 18.20 5.37
C MET A 432 -13.24 17.18 4.26
N SER A 433 -12.21 17.43 3.44
CA SER A 433 -11.76 16.51 2.38
C SER A 433 -11.32 15.15 2.96
N LEU A 434 -10.53 15.16 4.04
CA LEU A 434 -10.11 13.94 4.75
C LEU A 434 -11.29 13.15 5.33
N GLN A 435 -12.28 13.83 5.94
CA GLN A 435 -13.46 13.17 6.49
C GLN A 435 -14.36 12.59 5.39
N LEU A 436 -14.68 13.38 4.36
CA LEU A 436 -15.57 12.97 3.25
C LEU A 436 -14.96 11.87 2.37
N GLY A 437 -13.63 11.83 2.24
CA GLY A 437 -12.93 10.72 1.58
C GLY A 437 -12.84 9.42 2.41
N GLY A 438 -13.23 9.47 3.69
CA GLY A 438 -13.12 8.34 4.62
C GLY A 438 -11.67 8.02 5.01
N TRP A 439 -10.80 9.03 5.03
CA TRP A 439 -9.37 8.91 5.37
C TRP A 439 -9.12 9.05 6.87
N VAL A 440 -9.97 9.78 7.58
CA VAL A 440 -9.99 9.90 9.04
C VAL A 440 -11.38 9.58 9.57
N ASN A 441 -11.48 9.21 10.85
CA ASN A 441 -12.79 9.07 11.51
C ASN A 441 -13.52 10.43 11.52
N PRO A 442 -14.87 10.45 11.44
CA PRO A 442 -15.63 11.65 11.74
C PRO A 442 -15.27 12.18 13.14
N LEU A 443 -15.11 13.49 13.27
CA LEU A 443 -15.07 14.13 14.59
C LEU A 443 -16.40 13.87 15.32
N PRO A 444 -16.41 13.79 16.66
CA PRO A 444 -17.65 13.75 17.41
C PRO A 444 -18.43 15.04 17.17
N VAL A 445 -19.59 14.93 16.52
CA VAL A 445 -20.54 16.05 16.41
C VAL A 445 -21.17 16.26 17.79
N PHE A 446 -20.91 17.43 18.38
CA PHE A 446 -21.50 17.89 19.64
C PHE A 446 -22.92 18.46 19.42
#